data_AF-A0A7S0WDM8-F1
#
_entry.id   AF-A0A7S0WDM8-F1
#
_cell.length_a   1.000
_cell.length_b   1.000
_cell.length_c   1.000
_cell.angle_alpha   90.00
_cell.angle_beta   90.00
_cell.angle_gamma   90.00
#
_symmetry.space_group_name_H-M   'P 1'
#
loop_
_entity.id
_entity.type
_entity.pdbx_description
1 polymer ?
#
loop_
_entity_poly.entity_id
_entity_poly.type
_entity_poly.pdbx_seq_one_letter_code
_entity_poly.pdbx_strand_id
1 'polypeptide(L)'
;MGKDSKKDRRRSRSPDEKMERKLNETREEKMLRRLEKKKRKREQEEAAKTICGYTDDNNRFGDSNLTQSFVWGKKNRGMEEEERDKHMSEKEKRRAEAERKAKIEEEVEKVKQRREEREKEQAWMEEEKARMARESEEAQHNEWESKADEFHLEQARLRAKIRTTEGRAKPIDIFAKNLMDDDADVEMTEPYKLFRNLALPQLEELQQDVEQHRSLDSANAEFWDAMATVCEDEIRGAKVRVERERAGGADAAAAIEDDIASTFQGKGWRELKDQEEEVKGGIAEGVLDPEFAQQVLAQLRTALAKAKLRDIHANILRSKLARLEG
;
A
#
# COMPACT_ATOMS: atom_id res chain seq x y z
N MET A 1 -25.36 -32.99 70.44
CA MET A 1 -24.34 -32.25 71.21
C MET A 1 -24.32 -30.80 70.74
N GLY A 2 -25.02 -29.91 71.45
CA GLY A 2 -24.98 -28.47 71.17
C GLY A 2 -23.94 -27.79 72.04
N LYS A 3 -23.06 -26.98 71.45
CA LYS A 3 -22.15 -26.09 72.18
C LYS A 3 -22.61 -24.64 71.96
N ASP A 4 -23.34 -24.13 72.94
CA ASP A 4 -23.62 -22.71 73.13
C ASP A 4 -22.32 -21.92 73.30
N SER A 5 -22.03 -21.01 72.37
CA SER A 5 -21.03 -19.97 72.58
C SER A 5 -21.67 -18.83 73.39
N LYS A 6 -21.27 -18.69 74.65
CA LYS A 6 -21.72 -17.62 75.53
C LYS A 6 -21.22 -16.28 75.00
N LYS A 7 -22.10 -15.55 74.32
CA LYS A 7 -21.94 -14.15 73.94
C LYS A 7 -22.06 -13.28 75.19
N ASP A 8 -20.93 -12.78 75.69
CA ASP A 8 -20.86 -11.81 76.79
C ASP A 8 -21.65 -10.54 76.43
N ARG A 9 -22.89 -10.46 76.92
CA ARG A 9 -23.74 -9.26 76.83
C ARG A 9 -23.23 -8.25 77.85
N ARG A 10 -22.42 -7.29 77.40
CA ARG A 10 -22.04 -6.12 78.20
C ARG A 10 -23.32 -5.41 78.68
N ARG A 11 -23.61 -5.47 79.98
CA ARG A 11 -24.66 -4.71 80.66
C ARG A 11 -24.57 -3.23 80.28
N SER A 12 -25.63 -2.70 79.68
CA SER A 12 -25.81 -1.27 79.46
C SER A 12 -25.97 -0.57 80.80
N ARG A 13 -24.98 0.27 81.18
CA ARG A 13 -25.00 1.09 82.40
C ARG A 13 -26.22 2.02 82.45
N SER A 14 -26.84 2.11 83.64
CA SER A 14 -28.01 2.94 83.92
C SER A 14 -27.71 4.44 83.69
N PRO A 15 -28.68 5.26 83.24
CA PRO A 15 -28.52 6.71 83.11
C PRO A 15 -28.02 7.40 84.39
N ASP A 16 -28.43 6.92 85.57
CA ASP A 16 -28.06 7.49 86.87
C ASP A 16 -26.59 7.23 87.25
N GLU A 17 -26.08 6.03 87.02
CA GLU A 17 -24.64 5.70 87.21
C GLU A 17 -23.74 6.54 86.30
N LYS A 18 -24.24 6.92 85.11
CA LYS A 18 -23.53 7.83 84.20
C LYS A 18 -23.57 9.28 84.65
N MET A 19 -24.45 9.65 85.57
CA MET A 19 -24.57 11.01 86.11
C MET A 19 -23.68 11.17 87.34
N GLU A 20 -23.71 10.22 88.28
CA GLU A 20 -22.83 10.18 89.45
C GLU A 20 -21.34 10.18 89.06
N ARG A 21 -20.96 9.41 88.03
CA ARG A 21 -19.58 9.39 87.54
C ARG A 21 -19.10 10.73 86.97
N LYS A 22 -20.02 11.60 86.53
CA LYS A 22 -19.70 12.95 86.03
C LYS A 22 -19.62 14.00 87.15
N LEU A 23 -20.18 13.69 88.32
CA LEU A 23 -20.17 14.53 89.52
C LEU A 23 -18.88 14.32 90.33
N ASN A 24 -18.39 13.07 90.40
CA ASN A 24 -17.13 12.72 91.07
C ASN A 24 -15.88 12.81 90.16
N GLU A 25 -16.04 13.24 88.91
CA GLU A 25 -14.96 13.34 87.91
C GLU A 25 -13.98 14.49 88.25
N THR A 26 -12.69 14.19 88.30
CA THR A 26 -11.65 15.23 88.43
C THR A 26 -11.57 16.11 87.18
N ARG A 27 -10.98 17.31 87.30
CA ARG A 27 -10.86 18.27 86.18
C ARG A 27 -10.19 17.65 84.94
N GLU A 28 -9.24 16.74 85.14
CA GLU A 28 -8.49 16.04 84.09
C GLU A 28 -9.34 14.97 83.39
N GLU A 29 -10.11 14.16 84.12
CA GLU A 29 -11.00 13.14 83.56
C GLU A 29 -12.14 13.76 82.73
N LYS A 30 -12.68 14.89 83.17
CA LYS A 30 -13.69 15.66 82.40
C LYS A 30 -13.13 16.19 81.08
N MET A 31 -11.85 16.57 81.05
CA MET A 31 -11.15 17.00 79.84
C MET A 31 -10.94 15.82 78.88
N LEU A 32 -10.49 14.66 79.38
CA LEU A 32 -10.33 13.43 78.58
C LEU A 32 -11.65 12.98 77.95
N ARG A 33 -12.77 13.01 78.70
CA ARG A 33 -14.10 12.65 78.15
C ARG A 33 -14.56 13.60 77.04
N ARG A 34 -14.27 14.90 77.16
CA ARG A 34 -14.58 15.90 76.12
C ARG A 34 -13.72 15.69 74.89
N LEU A 35 -12.43 15.39 75.07
CA LEU A 35 -11.53 15.03 73.97
C LEU A 35 -11.98 13.75 73.27
N GLU A 36 -12.38 12.72 74.00
CA GLU A 36 -12.85 11.46 73.44
C GLU A 36 -14.20 11.63 72.72
N LYS A 37 -15.14 12.41 73.26
CA LYS A 37 -16.38 12.77 72.56
C LYS A 37 -16.10 13.54 71.27
N LYS A 38 -15.11 14.43 71.28
CA LYS A 38 -14.67 15.19 70.09
C LYS A 38 -13.98 14.29 69.06
N LYS A 39 -13.15 13.34 69.49
CA LYS A 39 -12.55 12.30 68.62
C LYS A 39 -13.61 11.42 67.97
N ARG A 40 -14.54 10.86 68.75
CA ARG A 40 -15.63 10.02 68.22
C ARG A 40 -16.53 10.74 67.22
N LYS A 41 -16.78 12.04 67.43
CA LYS A 41 -17.54 12.85 66.47
C LYS A 41 -16.77 13.03 65.16
N ARG A 42 -15.46 13.28 65.22
CA ARG A 42 -14.58 13.34 64.03
C ARG A 42 -14.52 12.00 63.29
N GLU A 43 -14.39 10.89 64.01
CA GLU A 43 -14.39 9.54 63.42
C GLU A 43 -15.73 9.23 62.71
N GLN A 44 -16.86 9.67 63.25
CA GLN A 44 -18.17 9.52 62.59
C GLN A 44 -18.30 10.40 61.33
N GLU A 45 -17.77 11.62 61.37
CA GLU A 45 -17.72 12.52 60.21
C GLU A 45 -16.78 11.99 59.11
N GLU A 46 -15.67 11.35 59.47
CA GLU A 46 -14.78 10.69 58.51
C GLU A 46 -15.40 9.41 57.93
N ALA A 47 -16.04 8.58 58.77
CA ALA A 47 -16.73 7.37 58.33
C ALA A 47 -17.90 7.66 57.37
N ALA A 48 -18.60 8.79 57.56
CA ALA A 48 -19.68 9.20 56.66
C ALA A 48 -19.19 9.68 55.29
N LYS A 49 -17.92 10.12 55.19
CA LYS A 49 -17.28 10.54 53.94
C LYS A 49 -16.70 9.36 53.15
N THR A 50 -16.66 8.17 53.76
CA THR A 50 -16.09 6.97 53.18
C THR A 50 -17.17 5.91 53.00
N ILE A 51 -17.60 5.67 51.76
CA ILE A 51 -18.48 4.54 51.42
C ILE A 51 -17.62 3.46 50.77
N CYS A 52 -17.60 2.27 51.37
CA CYS A 52 -16.88 1.10 50.85
C CYS A 52 -15.39 1.39 50.53
N GLY A 53 -14.71 2.19 51.36
CA GLY A 53 -13.29 2.52 51.18
C GLY A 53 -12.99 3.61 50.14
N TYR A 54 -14.00 4.17 49.48
CA TYR A 54 -13.88 5.27 48.53
C TYR A 54 -14.47 6.55 49.11
N THR A 55 -13.76 7.66 48.90
CA THR A 55 -14.24 9.04 49.11
C THR A 55 -14.69 9.61 47.77
N ASP A 56 -15.50 10.68 47.78
CA ASP A 56 -15.93 11.35 46.54
C ASP A 56 -14.75 11.74 45.62
N ASP A 57 -13.60 12.09 46.20
CA ASP A 57 -12.40 12.49 45.45
C ASP A 57 -11.49 11.32 45.00
N ASN A 58 -11.73 10.10 45.51
CA ASN A 58 -10.86 8.93 45.25
C ASN A 58 -11.60 7.79 44.53
N ASN A 59 -12.75 8.09 43.89
CA ASN A 59 -13.54 7.10 43.18
C ASN A 59 -12.86 6.68 41.86
N ARG A 60 -12.65 5.37 41.66
CA ARG A 60 -12.05 4.85 40.42
C ARG A 60 -12.91 5.14 39.18
N PHE A 61 -14.22 5.27 39.34
CA PHE A 61 -15.15 5.54 38.24
C PHE A 61 -15.40 7.04 37.99
N GLY A 62 -14.80 7.92 38.80
CA GLY A 62 -14.88 9.37 38.61
C GLY A 62 -16.20 10.02 39.05
N ASP A 63 -17.08 9.32 39.77
CA ASP A 63 -18.31 9.92 40.31
C ASP A 63 -18.00 10.78 41.54
N SER A 64 -18.39 12.05 41.48
CA SER A 64 -18.15 13.06 42.54
C SER A 64 -19.21 13.10 43.65
N ASN A 65 -20.27 12.29 43.54
CA ASN A 65 -21.44 12.30 44.44
C ASN A 65 -21.65 10.94 45.14
N LEU A 66 -20.57 10.17 45.33
CA LEU A 66 -20.63 8.82 45.89
C LEU A 66 -21.18 8.80 47.33
N THR A 67 -20.93 9.85 48.11
CA THR A 67 -21.44 9.99 49.49
C THR A 67 -22.88 10.50 49.58
N GLN A 68 -23.48 10.95 48.47
CA GLN A 68 -24.85 11.47 48.46
C GLN A 68 -25.87 10.34 48.43
N SER A 69 -26.91 10.44 49.26
CA SER A 69 -28.03 9.49 49.23
C SER A 69 -28.80 9.62 47.92
N PHE A 70 -29.01 8.51 47.21
CA PHE A 70 -29.79 8.50 45.97
C PHE A 70 -31.20 9.04 46.21
N VAL A 71 -31.52 10.15 45.55
CA VAL A 71 -32.89 10.68 45.46
C VAL A 71 -33.44 10.34 44.10
N TRP A 72 -34.56 9.63 44.07
CA TRP A 72 -35.26 9.35 42.83
C TRP A 72 -35.99 10.61 42.34
N GLY A 73 -35.26 11.52 41.69
CA GLY A 73 -35.79 12.80 41.22
C GLY A 73 -37.00 12.66 40.29
N LYS A 74 -37.03 11.61 39.45
CA LYS A 74 -38.19 11.31 38.58
C LYS A 74 -39.45 10.93 39.39
N LYS A 75 -39.31 10.24 40.53
CA LYS A 75 -40.42 9.91 41.43
C LYS A 75 -40.90 11.14 42.19
N ASN A 76 -40.01 11.98 42.70
CA ASN A 76 -40.39 13.22 43.36
C ASN A 76 -41.10 14.18 42.39
N ARG A 77 -40.55 14.35 41.18
CA ARG A 77 -41.20 15.15 40.13
C ARG A 77 -42.56 14.58 39.73
N GLY A 78 -42.68 13.25 39.61
CA GLY A 78 -43.96 12.59 39.36
C GLY A 78 -44.97 12.82 40.48
N MET A 79 -44.57 12.74 41.75
CA MET A 79 -45.44 13.06 42.88
C MET A 79 -45.86 14.54 42.90
N GLU A 80 -44.95 15.47 42.59
CA GLU A 80 -45.29 16.89 42.48
C GLU A 80 -46.23 17.18 41.30
N GLU A 81 -46.06 16.48 40.18
CA GLU A 81 -46.95 16.56 39.01
C GLU A 81 -48.33 15.98 39.33
N GLU A 82 -48.40 14.83 40.00
CA GLU A 82 -49.65 14.24 40.49
C GLU A 82 -50.41 15.16 41.46
N GLU A 83 -49.70 15.85 42.36
CA GLU A 83 -50.30 16.85 43.26
C GLU A 83 -50.81 18.09 42.49
N ARG A 84 -50.08 18.56 41.48
CA ARG A 84 -50.54 19.66 40.60
C ARG A 84 -51.72 19.24 39.72
N ASP A 85 -51.72 18.01 39.22
CA ASP A 85 -52.75 17.46 38.33
C ASP A 85 -54.09 17.22 39.05
N LYS A 86 -54.10 17.08 40.38
CA LYS A 86 -55.35 17.01 41.17
C LYS A 86 -56.17 18.31 41.12
N HIS A 87 -55.57 19.44 40.74
CA HIS A 87 -56.21 20.75 40.74
C HIS A 87 -56.44 21.37 39.34
N MET A 88 -56.05 20.69 38.25
CA MET A 88 -56.14 21.19 36.86
C MET A 88 -57.31 20.55 36.07
N SER A 89 -57.95 21.32 35.19
CA SER A 89 -59.01 20.78 34.31
C SER A 89 -58.44 19.82 33.25
N GLU A 90 -59.21 18.80 32.84
CA GLU A 90 -58.81 17.81 31.82
C GLU A 90 -58.38 18.45 30.49
N LYS A 91 -59.00 19.59 30.13
CA LYS A 91 -58.62 20.38 28.94
C LYS A 91 -57.25 21.05 29.09
N GLU A 92 -56.89 21.47 30.30
CA GLU A 92 -55.60 22.09 30.58
C GLU A 92 -54.48 21.05 30.65
N LYS A 93 -54.76 19.85 31.18
CA LYS A 93 -53.84 18.70 31.15
C LYS A 93 -53.46 18.34 29.71
N ARG A 94 -54.45 18.23 28.82
CA ARG A 94 -54.21 17.92 27.40
C ARG A 94 -53.39 19.01 26.69
N ARG A 95 -53.53 20.28 27.07
CA ARG A 95 -52.71 21.39 26.54
C ARG A 95 -51.28 21.34 27.08
N ALA A 96 -51.10 21.15 28.39
CA ALA A 96 -49.79 21.04 29.01
C ALA A 96 -49.01 19.81 28.51
N GLU A 97 -49.67 18.67 28.31
CA GLU A 97 -49.07 17.49 27.69
C GLU A 97 -48.69 17.73 26.22
N ALA A 98 -49.53 18.43 25.45
CA ALA A 98 -49.21 18.79 24.07
C ALA A 98 -48.01 19.74 23.99
N GLU A 99 -47.91 20.74 24.89
CA GLU A 99 -46.76 21.63 24.98
C GLU A 99 -45.47 20.89 25.41
N ARG A 100 -45.58 19.93 26.33
CA ARG A 100 -44.45 19.06 26.71
C ARG A 100 -44.00 18.20 25.54
N LYS A 101 -44.94 17.58 24.82
CA LYS A 101 -44.65 16.79 23.62
C LYS A 101 -43.99 17.64 22.53
N ALA A 102 -44.48 18.85 22.28
CA ALA A 102 -43.87 19.78 21.33
C ALA A 102 -42.42 20.15 21.72
N LYS A 103 -42.17 20.44 23.01
CA LYS A 103 -40.79 20.71 23.50
C LYS A 103 -39.87 19.50 23.36
N ILE A 104 -40.37 18.29 23.65
CA ILE A 104 -39.60 17.05 23.47
C ILE A 104 -39.31 16.83 21.98
N GLU A 105 -40.28 17.08 21.10
CA GLU A 105 -40.11 16.96 19.64
C GLU A 105 -39.05 17.93 19.12
N GLU A 106 -39.07 19.20 19.54
CA GLU A 106 -38.03 20.18 19.22
C GLU A 106 -36.64 19.78 19.76
N GLU A 107 -36.57 19.24 20.98
CA GLU A 107 -35.32 18.73 21.55
C GLU A 107 -34.79 17.51 20.78
N VAL A 108 -35.67 16.58 20.40
CA VAL A 108 -35.36 15.41 19.59
C VAL A 108 -34.86 15.83 18.20
N GLU A 109 -35.50 16.81 17.57
CA GLU A 109 -35.09 17.34 16.28
C GLU A 109 -33.68 17.96 16.34
N LYS A 110 -33.38 18.76 17.37
CA LYS A 110 -32.03 19.32 17.59
C LYS A 110 -30.98 18.24 17.87
N VAL A 111 -31.35 17.14 18.53
CA VAL A 111 -30.45 15.99 18.73
C VAL A 111 -30.24 15.23 17.43
N LYS A 112 -31.28 15.10 16.61
CA LYS A 112 -31.21 14.46 15.29
C LYS A 112 -30.29 15.24 14.35
N GLN A 113 -30.43 16.56 14.27
CA GLN A 113 -29.54 17.43 13.47
C GLN A 113 -28.07 17.26 13.87
N ARG A 114 -27.77 17.30 15.18
CA ARG A 114 -26.39 17.07 15.68
C ARG A 114 -25.85 15.65 15.46
N ARG A 115 -26.71 14.66 15.23
CA ARG A 115 -26.30 13.31 14.84
C ARG A 115 -26.02 13.26 13.34
N GLU A 116 -26.92 13.79 12.53
CA GLU A 116 -26.76 13.88 11.07
C GLU A 116 -25.51 14.68 10.68
N GLU A 117 -25.20 15.77 11.37
CA GLU A 117 -23.96 16.54 11.15
C GLU A 117 -22.71 15.71 11.45
N ARG A 118 -22.68 14.99 12.59
CA ARG A 118 -21.56 14.13 12.96
C ARG A 118 -21.43 12.91 12.03
N GLU A 119 -22.54 12.33 11.60
CA GLU A 119 -22.54 11.22 10.65
C GLU A 119 -22.03 11.69 9.28
N LYS A 120 -22.41 12.88 8.82
CA LYS A 120 -21.86 13.48 7.58
C LYS A 120 -20.37 13.78 7.70
N GLU A 121 -19.93 14.35 8.82
CA GLU A 121 -18.51 14.61 9.07
C GLU A 121 -17.70 13.32 9.14
N GLN A 122 -18.22 12.30 9.84
CA GLN A 122 -17.59 10.98 9.91
C GLN A 122 -17.55 10.29 8.54
N ALA A 123 -18.64 10.33 7.78
CA ALA A 123 -18.69 9.77 6.43
C ALA A 123 -17.70 10.46 5.49
N TRP A 124 -17.58 11.79 5.57
CA TRP A 124 -16.61 12.55 4.78
C TRP A 124 -15.17 12.20 5.15
N MET A 125 -14.87 12.10 6.46
CA MET A 125 -13.55 11.67 6.94
C MET A 125 -13.22 10.23 6.59
N GLU A 126 -14.20 9.32 6.64
CA GLU A 126 -14.05 7.92 6.25
C GLU A 126 -13.80 7.79 4.75
N GLU A 127 -14.55 8.52 3.91
CA GLU A 127 -14.35 8.56 2.47
C GLU A 127 -12.96 9.11 2.10
N GLU A 128 -12.54 10.21 2.73
CA GLU A 128 -11.22 10.80 2.52
C GLU A 128 -10.11 9.84 2.95
N LYS A 129 -10.25 9.21 4.12
CA LYS A 129 -9.30 8.20 4.60
C LYS A 129 -9.26 6.97 3.71
N ALA A 130 -10.40 6.53 3.18
CA ALA A 130 -10.47 5.41 2.24
C ALA A 130 -9.82 5.77 0.90
N ARG A 131 -9.94 7.02 0.43
CA ARG A 131 -9.23 7.49 -0.76
C ARG A 131 -7.72 7.50 -0.51
N MET A 132 -7.27 8.11 0.57
CA MET A 132 -5.85 8.14 0.95
C MET A 132 -5.26 6.74 1.17
N ALA A 133 -6.04 5.81 1.73
CA ALA A 133 -5.61 4.42 1.90
C ALA A 133 -5.39 3.73 0.55
N ARG A 134 -6.34 3.88 -0.39
CA ARG A 134 -6.19 3.33 -1.75
C ARG A 134 -4.98 3.92 -2.47
N GLU A 135 -4.81 5.23 -2.45
CA GLU A 135 -3.65 5.90 -3.06
C GLU A 135 -2.32 5.42 -2.43
N SER A 136 -2.29 5.22 -1.11
CA SER A 136 -1.10 4.67 -0.43
C SER A 136 -0.84 3.21 -0.76
N GLU A 137 -1.88 2.38 -0.90
CA GLU A 137 -1.75 0.97 -1.28
C GLU A 137 -1.25 0.84 -2.72
N GLU A 138 -1.79 1.65 -3.65
CA GLU A 138 -1.32 1.73 -5.04
C GLU A 138 0.15 2.17 -5.11
N ALA A 139 0.54 3.18 -4.34
CA ALA A 139 1.94 3.64 -4.29
C ALA A 139 2.89 2.54 -3.77
N GLN A 140 2.50 1.83 -2.70
CA GLN A 140 3.29 0.71 -2.17
C GLN A 140 3.38 -0.45 -3.15
N HIS A 141 2.29 -0.75 -3.87
CA HIS A 141 2.27 -1.77 -4.91
C HIS A 141 3.24 -1.42 -6.04
N ASN A 142 3.19 -0.20 -6.55
CA ASN A 142 4.06 0.25 -7.64
C ASN A 142 5.55 0.25 -7.25
N GLU A 143 5.87 0.66 -6.02
CA GLU A 143 7.25 0.59 -5.50
C GLU A 143 7.72 -0.86 -5.38
N TRP A 144 6.85 -1.77 -4.94
CA TRP A 144 7.16 -3.19 -4.85
C TRP A 144 7.38 -3.82 -6.23
N GLU A 145 6.54 -3.48 -7.20
CA GLU A 145 6.67 -3.92 -8.60
C GLU A 145 7.99 -3.44 -9.22
N SER A 146 8.33 -2.15 -9.06
CA SER A 146 9.60 -1.60 -9.55
C SER A 146 10.82 -2.30 -8.93
N LYS A 147 10.78 -2.57 -7.62
CA LYS A 147 11.84 -3.33 -6.92
C LYS A 147 11.92 -4.79 -7.38
N ALA A 148 10.79 -5.40 -7.71
CA ALA A 148 10.75 -6.76 -8.25
C ALA A 148 11.41 -6.80 -9.64
N ASP A 149 11.13 -5.82 -10.49
CA ASP A 149 11.74 -5.69 -11.83
C ASP A 149 13.26 -5.47 -11.74
N GLU A 150 13.72 -4.59 -10.86
CA GLU A 150 15.15 -4.39 -10.58
C GLU A 150 15.81 -5.70 -10.11
N PHE A 151 15.17 -6.41 -9.19
CA PHE A 151 15.66 -7.71 -8.73
C PHE A 151 15.71 -8.75 -9.86
N HIS A 152 14.69 -8.80 -10.72
CA HIS A 152 14.68 -9.69 -11.88
C HIS A 152 15.82 -9.38 -12.85
N LEU A 153 16.10 -8.10 -13.09
CA LEU A 153 17.23 -7.65 -13.89
C LEU A 153 18.56 -8.08 -13.25
N GLU A 154 18.77 -7.82 -11.97
CA GLU A 154 19.98 -8.24 -11.25
C GLU A 154 20.17 -9.76 -11.24
N GLN A 155 19.10 -10.54 -11.08
CA GLN A 155 19.17 -11.99 -11.16
C GLN A 155 19.48 -12.47 -12.58
N ALA A 156 18.92 -11.87 -13.62
CA ALA A 156 19.29 -12.17 -15.01
C ALA A 156 20.77 -11.88 -15.26
N ARG A 157 21.24 -10.73 -14.78
CA ARG A 157 22.64 -10.30 -14.82
C ARG A 157 23.58 -11.29 -14.12
N LEU A 158 23.26 -11.68 -12.89
CA LEU A 158 24.06 -12.64 -12.13
C LEU A 158 24.11 -14.02 -12.82
N ARG A 159 22.97 -14.49 -13.33
CA ARG A 159 22.90 -15.76 -14.07
C ARG A 159 23.74 -15.72 -15.34
N ALA A 160 23.71 -14.62 -16.08
CA ALA A 160 24.54 -14.41 -17.27
C ALA A 160 26.04 -14.45 -16.92
N LYS A 161 26.44 -13.80 -15.83
CA LYS A 161 27.82 -13.81 -15.33
C LYS A 161 28.28 -15.23 -14.99
N ILE A 162 27.50 -15.98 -14.21
CA ILE A 162 27.83 -17.36 -13.83
C ILE A 162 27.97 -18.26 -15.07
N ARG A 163 26.99 -18.24 -15.99
CA ARG A 163 27.04 -19.08 -17.20
C ARG A 163 28.22 -18.75 -18.12
N THR A 164 28.57 -17.47 -18.22
CA THR A 164 29.75 -17.01 -18.96
C THR A 164 31.02 -17.57 -18.33
N THR A 165 31.17 -17.46 -17.00
CA THR A 165 32.35 -17.99 -16.30
C THR A 165 32.47 -19.51 -16.40
N GLU A 166 31.35 -20.23 -16.51
CA GLU A 166 31.31 -21.69 -16.68
C GLU A 166 31.49 -22.16 -18.14
N GLY A 167 31.62 -21.24 -19.11
CA GLY A 167 31.79 -21.58 -20.53
C GLY A 167 30.51 -22.11 -21.21
N ARG A 168 29.34 -21.89 -20.62
CA ARG A 168 28.03 -22.29 -21.16
C ARG A 168 27.13 -21.09 -21.43
N ALA A 169 27.72 -20.00 -21.91
CA ALA A 169 27.01 -18.77 -22.19
C ALA A 169 25.94 -18.98 -23.28
N LYS A 170 24.71 -18.54 -23.00
CA LYS A 170 23.69 -18.35 -24.02
C LYS A 170 23.94 -17.04 -24.78
N PRO A 171 23.39 -16.86 -25.99
CA PRO A 171 23.48 -15.59 -26.72
C PRO A 171 23.03 -14.37 -25.89
N ILE A 172 21.94 -14.51 -25.12
CA ILE A 172 21.47 -13.45 -24.21
C ILE A 172 22.50 -13.08 -23.14
N ASP A 173 23.22 -14.08 -22.61
CA ASP A 173 24.23 -13.85 -21.57
C ASP A 173 25.40 -13.02 -22.13
N ILE A 174 25.77 -13.24 -23.40
CA ILE A 174 26.81 -12.47 -24.10
C ILE A 174 26.35 -11.02 -24.31
N PHE A 175 25.09 -10.81 -24.70
CA PHE A 175 24.52 -9.46 -24.83
C PHE A 175 24.50 -8.73 -23.50
N ALA A 176 23.99 -9.38 -22.45
CA ALA A 176 23.97 -8.83 -21.11
C ALA A 176 25.38 -8.51 -20.62
N LYS A 177 26.36 -9.40 -20.84
CA LYS A 177 27.77 -9.19 -20.50
C LYS A 177 28.39 -8.00 -21.24
N ASN A 178 28.07 -7.81 -22.52
CA ASN A 178 28.61 -6.68 -23.29
C ASN A 178 28.06 -5.34 -22.82
N LEU A 179 26.79 -5.31 -22.40
CA LEU A 179 26.15 -4.13 -21.78
C LEU A 179 26.64 -3.90 -20.34
N MET A 180 27.05 -4.96 -19.64
CA MET A 180 27.71 -4.82 -18.35
C MET A 180 29.08 -4.18 -18.52
N ASP A 181 29.30 -3.15 -17.74
CA ASP A 181 30.57 -2.43 -17.67
C ASP A 181 31.59 -3.10 -16.74
N ASP A 182 31.40 -4.38 -16.44
CA ASP A 182 32.36 -5.20 -15.69
C ASP A 182 33.59 -5.45 -16.59
N ASP A 183 34.81 -5.44 -16.00
CA ASP A 183 36.15 -5.60 -16.62
C ASP A 183 36.39 -6.94 -17.38
N ALA A 184 35.34 -7.64 -17.79
CA ALA A 184 35.43 -8.87 -18.54
C ALA A 184 35.58 -8.60 -20.04
N ASP A 185 36.38 -9.43 -20.70
CA ASP A 185 36.60 -9.45 -22.15
C ASP A 185 35.28 -9.25 -22.92
N VAL A 186 35.18 -8.13 -23.64
CA VAL A 186 34.03 -7.84 -24.51
C VAL A 186 34.09 -8.78 -25.69
N GLU A 187 32.95 -9.36 -26.04
CA GLU A 187 32.87 -10.15 -27.25
C GLU A 187 33.07 -9.22 -28.47
N MET A 188 34.14 -9.49 -29.24
CA MET A 188 34.47 -8.75 -30.45
C MET A 188 33.45 -8.99 -31.57
N THR A 189 32.71 -10.09 -31.49
CA THR A 189 31.64 -10.43 -32.42
C THR A 189 30.45 -9.48 -32.26
N GLU A 190 30.01 -8.88 -33.37
CA GLU A 190 28.84 -8.00 -33.38
C GLU A 190 27.57 -8.76 -32.93
N PRO A 191 26.68 -8.13 -32.12
CA PRO A 191 25.54 -8.81 -31.52
C PRO A 191 24.63 -9.54 -32.52
N TYR A 192 24.39 -8.93 -33.68
CA TYR A 192 23.50 -9.48 -34.70
C TYR A 192 24.04 -10.73 -35.40
N LYS A 193 25.35 -11.03 -35.30
CA LYS A 193 25.95 -12.24 -35.90
C LYS A 193 25.67 -13.50 -35.09
N LEU A 194 25.40 -13.37 -33.79
CA LEU A 194 25.10 -14.53 -32.93
C LEU A 194 23.78 -15.22 -33.30
N PHE A 195 22.85 -14.51 -33.95
CA PHE A 195 21.57 -15.08 -34.39
C PHE A 195 21.70 -16.06 -35.57
N ARG A 196 22.71 -15.89 -36.44
CA ARG A 196 22.80 -16.63 -37.71
C ARG A 196 22.97 -18.14 -37.56
N ASN A 197 23.44 -18.60 -36.40
CA ASN A 197 23.74 -20.01 -36.15
C ASN A 197 22.73 -20.69 -35.22
N LEU A 198 21.61 -20.03 -34.88
CA LEU A 198 20.61 -20.57 -33.96
C LEU A 198 19.47 -21.26 -34.72
N ALA A 199 19.00 -22.38 -34.17
CA ALA A 199 17.81 -23.05 -34.69
C ALA A 199 16.54 -22.26 -34.33
N LEU A 200 15.45 -22.46 -35.10
CA LEU A 200 14.16 -21.81 -34.86
C LEU A 200 13.69 -21.82 -33.39
N PRO A 201 13.67 -22.97 -32.67
CA PRO A 201 13.23 -22.97 -31.27
C PRO A 201 14.15 -22.16 -30.34
N GLN A 202 15.45 -22.09 -30.65
CA GLN A 202 16.40 -21.30 -29.86
C GLN A 202 16.25 -19.80 -30.16
N LEU A 203 15.90 -19.42 -31.39
CA LEU A 203 15.57 -18.05 -31.74
C LEU A 203 14.29 -17.60 -31.04
N GLU A 204 13.26 -18.45 -30.97
CA GLU A 204 12.02 -18.15 -30.24
C GLU A 204 12.24 -18.03 -28.72
N GLU A 205 13.09 -18.87 -28.12
CA GLU A 205 13.53 -18.71 -26.72
C GLU A 205 14.28 -17.39 -26.53
N LEU A 206 15.23 -17.08 -27.43
CA LEU A 206 15.99 -15.84 -27.38
C LEU A 206 15.11 -14.60 -27.54
N GLN A 207 14.05 -14.66 -28.35
CA GLN A 207 13.09 -13.56 -28.49
C GLN A 207 12.39 -13.28 -27.16
N GLN A 208 11.96 -14.31 -26.44
CA GLN A 208 11.34 -14.15 -25.12
C GLN A 208 12.33 -13.56 -24.11
N ASP A 209 13.57 -14.05 -24.11
CA ASP A 209 14.64 -13.53 -23.26
C ASP A 209 14.95 -12.04 -23.56
N VAL A 210 14.97 -11.66 -24.84
CA VAL A 210 15.18 -10.27 -25.29
C VAL A 210 14.02 -9.37 -24.88
N GLU A 211 12.77 -9.82 -25.04
CA GLU A 211 11.59 -9.05 -24.63
C GLU A 211 11.53 -8.86 -23.11
N GLN A 212 11.94 -9.88 -22.34
CA GLN A 212 12.09 -9.73 -20.88
C GLN A 212 13.13 -8.67 -20.53
N HIS A 213 14.29 -8.63 -21.21
CA HIS A 213 15.28 -7.59 -20.94
C HIS A 213 14.81 -6.22 -21.41
N ARG A 214 14.02 -6.15 -22.49
CA ARG A 214 13.42 -4.92 -22.99
C ARG A 214 12.46 -4.29 -21.99
N SER A 215 11.66 -5.10 -21.28
CA SER A 215 10.74 -4.58 -20.25
C SER A 215 11.46 -4.18 -18.95
N LEU A 216 12.58 -4.83 -18.63
CA LEU A 216 13.32 -4.62 -17.37
C LEU A 216 14.45 -3.56 -17.47
N ASP A 217 15.12 -3.43 -18.62
CA ASP A 217 16.30 -2.58 -18.80
C ASP A 217 15.97 -1.31 -19.59
N SER A 218 15.43 -0.32 -18.87
CA SER A 218 15.11 0.99 -19.43
C SER A 218 16.34 1.80 -19.87
N ALA A 219 17.52 1.53 -19.29
CA ALA A 219 18.75 2.26 -19.62
C ALA A 219 19.27 1.91 -21.01
N ASN A 220 19.09 0.66 -21.44
CA ASN A 220 19.51 0.18 -22.76
C ASN A 220 18.32 -0.16 -23.68
N ALA A 221 17.17 0.47 -23.49
CA ALA A 221 15.95 0.20 -24.26
C ALA A 221 16.19 0.23 -25.78
N GLU A 222 16.97 1.21 -26.26
CA GLU A 222 17.30 1.34 -27.67
C GLU A 222 18.09 0.15 -28.26
N PHE A 223 18.93 -0.49 -27.44
CA PHE A 223 19.66 -1.70 -27.82
C PHE A 223 18.70 -2.88 -27.89
N TRP A 224 17.87 -3.07 -26.85
CA TRP A 224 16.91 -4.17 -26.79
C TRP A 224 15.83 -4.08 -27.88
N ASP A 225 15.36 -2.88 -28.22
CA ASP A 225 14.45 -2.63 -29.36
C ASP A 225 15.07 -3.08 -30.70
N ALA A 226 16.33 -2.68 -30.93
CA ALA A 226 17.03 -3.06 -32.15
C ALA A 226 17.30 -4.58 -32.19
N MET A 227 17.61 -5.20 -31.04
CA MET A 227 17.77 -6.65 -30.91
C MET A 227 16.46 -7.41 -31.17
N ALA A 228 15.34 -6.92 -30.64
CA ALA A 228 14.02 -7.52 -30.87
C ALA A 228 13.66 -7.49 -32.37
N THR A 229 13.89 -6.35 -33.03
CA THR A 229 13.63 -6.19 -34.47
C THR A 229 14.47 -7.16 -35.31
N VAL A 230 15.76 -7.34 -34.97
CA VAL A 230 16.63 -8.30 -35.66
C VAL A 230 16.20 -9.74 -35.37
N CYS A 231 15.82 -10.05 -34.13
CA CYS A 231 15.39 -11.39 -33.74
C CYS A 231 14.10 -11.80 -34.47
N GLU A 232 13.11 -10.91 -34.58
CA GLU A 232 11.88 -11.14 -35.33
C GLU A 232 12.13 -11.45 -36.81
N ASP A 233 13.06 -10.72 -37.42
CA ASP A 233 13.44 -10.93 -38.82
C ASP A 233 14.15 -12.26 -39.04
N GLU A 234 15.09 -12.60 -38.16
CA GLU A 234 15.78 -13.90 -38.23
C GLU A 234 14.82 -15.07 -37.98
N ILE A 235 13.82 -14.92 -37.10
CA ILE A 235 12.74 -15.89 -36.91
C ILE A 235 11.88 -16.00 -38.17
N ARG A 236 11.49 -14.87 -38.78
CA ARG A 236 10.72 -14.86 -40.03
C ARG A 236 11.50 -15.59 -41.12
N GLY A 237 12.76 -15.26 -41.32
CA GLY A 237 13.65 -15.91 -42.28
C GLY A 237 13.83 -17.40 -41.98
N ALA A 238 13.99 -17.79 -40.71
CA ALA A 238 14.09 -19.20 -40.31
C ALA A 238 12.82 -19.99 -40.60
N LYS A 239 11.63 -19.41 -40.37
CA LYS A 239 10.34 -20.04 -40.71
C LYS A 239 10.20 -20.26 -42.21
N VAL A 240 10.50 -19.24 -43.02
CA VAL A 240 10.50 -19.35 -44.48
C VAL A 240 11.49 -20.43 -44.96
N ARG A 241 12.69 -20.49 -44.37
CA ARG A 241 13.68 -21.55 -44.69
C ARG A 241 13.15 -22.96 -44.39
N VAL A 242 12.53 -23.17 -43.23
CA VAL A 242 11.96 -24.47 -42.84
C VAL A 242 10.77 -24.87 -43.74
N GLU A 243 9.90 -23.92 -44.08
CA GLU A 243 8.79 -24.16 -45.01
C GLU A 243 9.29 -24.50 -46.41
N ARG A 244 10.37 -23.85 -46.86
CA ARG A 244 11.02 -24.12 -48.14
C ARG A 244 11.67 -25.51 -48.19
N GLU A 245 12.36 -25.92 -47.14
CA GLU A 245 12.92 -27.28 -47.03
C GLU A 245 11.82 -28.35 -47.14
N ARG A 246 10.62 -28.06 -46.63
CA ARG A 246 9.44 -28.93 -46.78
C ARG A 246 8.83 -28.88 -48.19
N ALA A 247 8.86 -27.72 -48.85
CA ALA A 247 8.24 -27.49 -50.16
C ALA A 247 9.14 -27.83 -51.37
N GLY A 248 10.44 -28.02 -51.19
CA GLY A 248 11.35 -28.53 -52.22
C GLY A 248 11.63 -27.59 -53.42
N GLY A 249 11.38 -26.28 -53.30
CA GLY A 249 11.50 -25.30 -54.38
C GLY A 249 12.58 -24.23 -54.16
N ALA A 250 13.22 -23.78 -55.25
CA ALA A 250 13.99 -22.53 -55.29
C ALA A 250 13.06 -21.40 -55.74
N ASP A 251 12.79 -20.46 -54.83
CA ASP A 251 11.92 -19.32 -55.08
C ASP A 251 12.74 -18.11 -55.52
N ALA A 252 12.28 -17.40 -56.56
CA ALA A 252 12.90 -16.18 -57.05
C ALA A 252 12.82 -15.05 -56.00
N ALA A 253 11.81 -15.07 -55.12
CA ALA A 253 11.66 -14.10 -54.04
C ALA A 253 12.85 -14.11 -53.07
N ALA A 254 13.44 -15.27 -52.78
CA ALA A 254 14.59 -15.38 -51.88
C ALA A 254 15.89 -14.82 -52.50
N ALA A 255 16.05 -14.95 -53.82
CA ALA A 255 17.18 -14.33 -54.52
C ALA A 255 17.06 -12.80 -54.52
N ILE A 256 15.84 -12.28 -54.69
CA ILE A 256 15.55 -10.85 -54.59
C ILE A 256 15.83 -10.34 -53.17
N GLU A 257 15.44 -11.09 -52.13
CA GLU A 257 15.75 -10.73 -50.73
C GLU A 257 17.25 -10.70 -50.45
N ASP A 258 18.00 -11.71 -50.93
CA ASP A 258 19.46 -11.75 -50.76
C ASP A 258 20.15 -10.60 -51.52
N ASP A 259 19.69 -10.28 -52.73
CA ASP A 259 20.20 -9.15 -53.53
C ASP A 259 19.90 -7.80 -52.84
N ILE A 260 18.68 -7.61 -52.35
CA ILE A 260 18.27 -6.43 -51.58
C ILE A 260 19.12 -6.32 -50.30
N ALA A 261 19.26 -7.41 -49.55
CA ALA A 261 20.05 -7.45 -48.32
C ALA A 261 21.53 -7.14 -48.59
N SER A 262 22.11 -7.68 -49.68
CA SER A 262 23.47 -7.38 -50.13
C SER A 262 23.64 -5.89 -50.45
N THR A 263 22.63 -5.27 -51.06
CA THR A 263 22.63 -3.83 -51.37
C THR A 263 22.68 -2.96 -50.11
N PHE A 264 22.20 -3.45 -48.97
CA PHE A 264 22.22 -2.73 -47.69
C PHE A 264 23.41 -3.07 -46.78
N GLN A 265 24.20 -4.09 -47.12
CA GLN A 265 25.39 -4.46 -46.34
C GLN A 265 26.46 -3.37 -46.43
N GLY A 266 27.00 -2.98 -45.26
CA GLY A 266 28.11 -2.03 -45.17
C GLY A 266 27.71 -0.55 -45.16
N LYS A 267 26.46 -0.20 -45.49
CA LYS A 267 25.96 1.18 -45.44
C LYS A 267 25.87 1.72 -44.01
N GLY A 268 25.97 3.04 -43.86
CA GLY A 268 25.81 3.73 -42.57
C GLY A 268 24.34 3.89 -42.17
N TRP A 269 24.08 4.11 -40.88
CA TRP A 269 22.70 4.34 -40.39
C TRP A 269 22.00 5.51 -41.09
N ARG A 270 22.74 6.61 -41.36
CA ARG A 270 22.20 7.79 -42.07
C ARG A 270 21.82 7.46 -43.51
N GLU A 271 22.70 6.77 -44.25
CA GLU A 271 22.47 6.39 -45.64
C GLU A 271 21.27 5.43 -45.79
N LEU A 272 21.11 4.51 -44.84
CA LEU A 272 19.95 3.60 -44.81
C LEU A 272 18.65 4.35 -44.52
N LYS A 273 18.69 5.38 -43.67
CA LYS A 273 17.52 6.22 -43.37
C LYS A 273 17.14 7.10 -44.55
N ASP A 274 18.12 7.66 -45.26
CA ASP A 274 17.87 8.43 -46.49
C ASP A 274 17.22 7.53 -47.56
N GLN A 275 17.69 6.28 -47.70
CA GLN A 275 17.07 5.27 -48.58
C GLN A 275 15.66 4.87 -48.14
N GLU A 276 15.38 4.82 -46.84
CA GLU A 276 14.02 4.59 -46.32
C GLU A 276 13.05 5.69 -46.75
N GLU A 277 13.48 6.95 -46.67
CA GLU A 277 12.66 8.09 -47.09
C GLU A 277 12.51 8.16 -48.62
N GLU A 278 13.55 7.79 -49.38
CA GLU A 278 13.48 7.68 -50.85
C GLU A 278 12.47 6.61 -51.28
N VAL A 279 12.51 5.42 -50.67
CA VAL A 279 11.55 4.35 -50.96
C VAL A 279 10.12 4.76 -50.57
N LYS A 280 9.92 5.41 -49.43
CA LYS A 280 8.60 5.95 -49.03
C LYS A 280 8.09 7.02 -50.00
N GLY A 281 8.97 7.91 -50.45
CA GLY A 281 8.66 8.90 -51.48
C GLY A 281 8.22 8.25 -52.79
N GLY A 282 8.96 7.22 -53.24
CA GLY A 282 8.63 6.46 -54.44
C GLY A 282 7.28 5.71 -54.37
N ILE A 283 6.83 5.29 -53.17
CA ILE A 283 5.47 4.76 -52.95
C ILE A 283 4.43 5.87 -53.10
N ALA A 284 4.66 7.03 -52.49
CA ALA A 284 3.73 8.16 -52.55
C ALA A 284 3.57 8.72 -53.98
N GLU A 285 4.63 8.67 -54.77
CA GLU A 285 4.64 9.04 -56.18
C GLU A 285 4.07 7.95 -57.12
N GLY A 286 3.86 6.73 -56.60
CA GLY A 286 3.34 5.59 -57.37
C GLY A 286 4.34 5.01 -58.38
N VAL A 287 5.64 5.27 -58.18
CA VAL A 287 6.72 4.82 -59.07
C VAL A 287 7.14 3.37 -58.77
N LEU A 288 7.05 2.96 -57.50
CA LEU A 288 7.35 1.60 -57.07
C LEU A 288 6.07 0.79 -56.82
N ASP A 289 6.15 -0.50 -57.14
CA ASP A 289 5.13 -1.48 -56.77
C ASP A 289 5.00 -1.56 -55.23
N PRO A 290 3.78 -1.44 -54.67
CA PRO A 290 3.59 -1.45 -53.21
C PRO A 290 4.10 -2.71 -52.52
N GLU A 291 4.00 -3.88 -53.15
CA GLU A 291 4.42 -5.16 -52.54
C GLU A 291 5.95 -5.25 -52.48
N PHE A 292 6.63 -4.93 -53.58
CA PHE A 292 8.09 -4.82 -53.61
C PHE A 292 8.60 -3.75 -52.61
N ALA A 293 7.97 -2.58 -52.57
CA ALA A 293 8.40 -1.51 -51.67
C ALA A 293 8.19 -1.87 -50.19
N GLN A 294 7.13 -2.60 -49.85
CA GLN A 294 6.93 -3.15 -48.49
C GLN A 294 8.02 -4.15 -48.11
N GLN A 295 8.43 -5.02 -49.04
CA GLN A 295 9.51 -5.98 -48.82
C GLN A 295 10.85 -5.26 -48.60
N VAL A 296 11.15 -4.25 -49.42
CA VAL A 296 12.36 -3.41 -49.26
C VAL A 296 12.33 -2.65 -47.93
N LEU A 297 11.21 -2.07 -47.53
CA LEU A 297 11.08 -1.37 -46.24
C LEU A 297 11.24 -2.32 -45.04
N ALA A 298 10.75 -3.56 -45.14
CA ALA A 298 10.97 -4.56 -44.11
C ALA A 298 12.46 -4.88 -43.95
N GLN A 299 13.19 -5.09 -45.05
CA GLN A 299 14.64 -5.32 -45.05
C GLN A 299 15.45 -4.08 -44.62
N LEU A 300 14.98 -2.87 -44.96
CA LEU A 300 15.60 -1.63 -44.52
C LEU A 300 15.49 -1.45 -43.00
N ARG A 301 14.33 -1.78 -42.40
CA ARG A 301 14.17 -1.74 -40.94
C ARG A 301 15.16 -2.66 -40.24
N THR A 302 15.41 -3.83 -40.79
CA THR A 302 16.32 -4.82 -40.19
C THR A 302 17.77 -4.42 -40.41
N ALA A 303 18.11 -3.86 -41.58
CA ALA A 303 19.41 -3.24 -41.84
C ALA A 303 19.68 -2.04 -40.92
N LEU A 304 18.69 -1.17 -40.69
CA LEU A 304 18.77 -0.04 -39.76
C LEU A 304 19.00 -0.52 -38.31
N ALA A 305 18.27 -1.55 -37.87
CA ALA A 305 18.47 -2.15 -36.56
C ALA A 305 19.90 -2.76 -36.43
N LYS A 306 20.37 -3.49 -37.44
CA LYS A 306 21.74 -4.05 -37.49
C LYS A 306 22.81 -2.94 -37.45
N ALA A 307 22.60 -1.84 -38.21
CA ALA A 307 23.50 -0.69 -38.20
C ALA A 307 23.52 0.01 -36.83
N LYS A 308 22.35 0.18 -36.19
CA LYS A 308 22.24 0.76 -34.85
C LYS A 308 22.97 -0.10 -33.80
N LEU A 309 22.79 -1.43 -33.85
CA LEU A 309 23.50 -2.36 -32.98
C LEU A 309 25.01 -2.31 -33.16
N ARG A 310 25.48 -2.19 -34.41
CA ARG A 310 26.91 -1.99 -34.72
C ARG A 310 27.44 -0.69 -34.11
N ASP A 311 26.70 0.40 -34.24
CA ASP A 311 27.11 1.70 -33.69
C ASP A 311 27.15 1.69 -32.16
N ILE A 312 26.15 1.08 -31.51
CA ILE A 312 26.12 0.88 -30.05
C ILE A 312 27.29 0.01 -29.59
N HIS A 313 27.52 -1.13 -30.23
CA HIS A 313 28.63 -2.04 -29.91
C HIS A 313 29.99 -1.37 -30.11
N ALA A 314 30.17 -0.60 -31.19
CA ALA A 314 31.38 0.19 -31.42
C ALA A 314 31.60 1.27 -30.34
N ASN A 315 30.52 1.88 -29.82
CA ASN A 315 30.62 2.83 -28.71
C ASN A 315 31.00 2.16 -27.39
N ILE A 316 30.45 0.97 -27.11
CA ILE A 316 30.82 0.17 -25.94
C ILE A 316 32.30 -0.21 -26.01
N LEU A 317 32.76 -0.72 -27.16
CA LEU A 317 34.17 -1.06 -27.38
C LEU A 317 35.10 0.14 -27.22
N ARG A 318 34.74 1.30 -27.81
CA ARG A 318 35.51 2.54 -27.66
C ARG A 318 35.59 3.03 -26.20
N SER A 319 34.47 2.97 -25.48
CA SER A 319 34.42 3.40 -24.08
C SER A 319 35.28 2.51 -23.18
N LYS A 320 35.29 1.20 -23.45
CA LYS A 320 36.12 0.24 -22.71
C LYS A 320 37.60 0.36 -23.07
N LEU A 321 37.93 0.56 -24.34
CA LEU A 321 39.31 0.80 -24.78
C LEU A 321 39.89 2.06 -24.13
N ALA A 322 39.12 3.16 -24.10
CA ALA A 322 39.53 4.40 -23.43
C ALA A 322 39.78 4.23 -21.92
N ARG A 323 39.11 3.28 -21.26
CA ARG A 323 39.33 2.96 -19.84
C ARG A 323 40.56 2.09 -19.62
N LEU A 324 40.86 1.18 -20.54
CA LEU A 324 42.07 0.34 -20.45
C LEU A 324 43.36 1.14 -20.75
N GLU A 325 43.25 2.20 -21.55
CA GLU A 325 44.36 3.09 -21.91
C GLU A 325 44.64 4.19 -20.87
N GLY A 326 43.69 4.49 -19.97
CA GLY A 326 43.78 5.58 -18.98
C GLY A 326 44.13 5.11 -17.57
#